data_AF-A0A1D1Y077-F1
#
_entry.id   AF-A0A1D1Y077-F1
#
_cell.length_a   1.000
_cell.length_b   1.000
_cell.length_c   1.000
_cell.angle_alpha   90.00
_cell.angle_beta   90.00
_cell.angle_gamma   90.00
#
_symmetry.space_group_name_H-M   'P 1'
#
loop_
_entity.id
_entity.type
_entity.pdbx_description
1 polymer ?
#
loop_
_entity_poly.entity_id
_entity_poly.type
_entity_poly.pdbx_seq_one_letter_code
_entity_poly.pdbx_strand_id
1 'polypeptide(L)'
;SGYITQSLFWYGVPRNKGAMLHHTHTRARARRASAMFDFGKLFRGCRDETSTKSSTSRKLQLTLKMLEEKEVALQKKVSVELKRAKEFTRTCNKQAALQCLKRKRFYESQIEQLWSFQLRIHDQQHKQSQKHENGDADGCNKRE
;
A
#
# COMPACT_ATOMS: atom_id res chain seq x y z
N SER A 1 -36.04 -60.35 -8.19
CA SER A 1 -36.04 -60.12 -6.74
C SER A 1 -34.60 -60.11 -6.25
N GLY A 2 -34.12 -59.18 -5.43
CA GLY A 2 -34.77 -58.01 -4.88
C GLY A 2 -33.94 -57.43 -3.71
N TYR A 3 -33.14 -56.39 -3.96
CA TYR A 3 -32.29 -55.77 -2.93
C TYR A 3 -33.13 -54.87 -2.01
N ILE A 4 -33.02 -55.05 -0.69
CA ILE A 4 -33.63 -54.20 0.33
C ILE A 4 -32.54 -53.71 1.29
N THR A 5 -32.74 -52.51 1.84
CA THR A 5 -31.70 -51.66 2.42
C THR A 5 -31.83 -51.49 3.93
N GLN A 6 -30.75 -51.00 4.59
CA GLN A 6 -30.79 -50.28 5.88
C GLN A 6 -31.14 -51.14 7.12
N SER A 7 -30.85 -50.75 8.38
CA SER A 7 -30.07 -49.60 8.90
C SER A 7 -29.52 -49.86 10.32
N LEU A 8 -28.55 -49.01 10.73
CA LEU A 8 -28.34 -48.45 12.08
C LEU A 8 -28.82 -49.24 13.33
N PHE A 9 -27.88 -49.70 14.18
CA PHE A 9 -27.93 -49.40 15.62
C PHE A 9 -26.60 -49.70 16.34
N TRP A 10 -26.01 -48.70 17.00
CA TRP A 10 -25.11 -48.86 18.17
C TRP A 10 -25.24 -47.58 19.00
N TYR A 11 -25.50 -47.71 20.31
CA TYR A 11 -25.95 -46.64 21.20
C TYR A 11 -25.26 -46.74 22.58
N GLY A 12 -24.95 -45.60 23.20
CA GLY A 12 -24.49 -45.49 24.61
C GLY A 12 -22.98 -45.72 24.84
N VAL A 13 -22.19 -44.89 25.56
CA VAL A 13 -22.42 -43.63 26.32
C VAL A 13 -23.35 -43.78 27.54
N PRO A 14 -23.12 -43.15 28.72
CA PRO A 14 -22.04 -42.25 29.20
C PRO A 14 -21.13 -42.95 30.25
N ARG A 15 -20.34 -42.38 31.18
CA ARG A 15 -20.33 -41.18 32.08
C ARG A 15 -18.90 -41.17 32.74
N ASN A 16 -18.39 -40.29 33.61
CA ASN A 16 -18.67 -38.98 34.25
C ASN A 16 -17.29 -38.53 34.85
N LYS A 17 -16.87 -37.27 35.11
CA LYS A 17 -17.39 -35.89 35.03
C LYS A 17 -16.43 -35.11 34.08
N GLY A 18 -16.25 -33.77 34.00
CA GLY A 18 -16.84 -32.58 34.62
C GLY A 18 -15.83 -31.66 35.33
N ALA A 19 -15.18 -30.74 34.58
CA ALA A 19 -14.33 -29.65 35.11
C ALA A 19 -14.62 -28.32 34.38
N MET A 20 -15.61 -27.56 34.87
CA MET A 20 -15.78 -26.16 34.48
C MET A 20 -14.68 -25.31 35.14
N LEU A 21 -13.96 -24.51 34.36
CA LEU A 21 -13.59 -23.18 34.82
C LEU A 21 -13.71 -22.17 33.68
N HIS A 22 -14.58 -21.18 33.89
CA HIS A 22 -15.03 -20.26 32.86
C HIS A 22 -14.03 -19.11 32.71
N HIS A 23 -13.29 -19.08 31.59
CA HIS A 23 -12.51 -17.90 31.18
C HIS A 23 -12.72 -17.63 29.68
N THR A 24 -13.81 -16.93 29.39
CA THR A 24 -14.15 -16.42 28.06
C THR A 24 -13.22 -15.27 27.66
N HIS A 25 -11.95 -15.57 27.42
CA HIS A 25 -11.07 -14.66 26.69
C HIS A 25 -11.48 -14.65 25.21
N THR A 26 -12.56 -13.94 24.92
CA THR A 26 -12.91 -13.43 23.60
C THR A 26 -11.77 -12.54 23.13
N ARG A 27 -10.74 -13.17 22.54
CA ARG A 27 -9.73 -12.47 21.75
C ARG A 27 -10.43 -11.92 20.51
N ALA A 28 -11.07 -10.77 20.70
CA ALA A 28 -11.50 -9.88 19.65
C ALA A 28 -10.27 -9.61 18.79
N ARG A 29 -10.14 -10.37 17.70
CA ARG A 29 -9.03 -10.27 16.76
C ARG A 29 -9.28 -9.02 15.96
N ALA A 30 -9.00 -7.88 16.60
CA ALA A 30 -9.34 -6.56 16.13
C ALA A 30 -8.96 -6.50 14.65
N ARG A 31 -9.95 -6.17 13.82
CA ARG A 31 -9.69 -5.76 12.45
C ARG A 31 -8.76 -4.57 12.58
N ARG A 32 -7.46 -4.81 12.45
CA ARG A 32 -6.49 -3.77 12.12
C ARG A 32 -6.97 -3.28 10.76
N ALA A 33 -7.81 -2.26 10.80
CA ALA A 33 -8.02 -1.33 9.71
C ALA A 33 -6.64 -0.73 9.45
N SER A 34 -5.85 -1.46 8.67
CA SER A 34 -4.62 -0.98 8.12
C SER A 34 -5.05 0.16 7.24
N ALA A 35 -4.85 1.39 7.72
CA ALA A 35 -4.97 2.60 6.93
C ALA A 35 -3.83 2.59 5.91
N MET A 36 -3.92 1.64 4.97
CA MET A 36 -3.17 1.66 3.74
C MET A 36 -3.56 2.97 3.08
N PHE A 37 -2.55 3.80 2.87
CA PHE A 37 -2.75 5.13 2.33
C PHE A 37 -3.15 4.95 0.86
N ASP A 38 -4.46 4.87 0.59
CA ASP A 38 -5.03 4.51 -0.72
C ASP A 38 -4.80 5.61 -1.76
N PHE A 39 -3.56 5.67 -2.22
CA PHE A 39 -3.00 6.60 -3.18
C PHE A 39 -3.77 6.59 -4.52
N GLY A 40 -4.32 5.43 -4.89
CA GLY A 40 -5.22 5.25 -6.04
C GLY A 40 -6.59 5.92 -5.93
N LYS A 41 -6.89 6.61 -4.82
CA LYS A 41 -8.04 7.51 -4.65
C LYS A 41 -7.67 9.00 -4.83
N LEU A 42 -6.43 9.39 -4.50
CA LEU A 42 -5.90 10.74 -4.76
C LEU A 42 -5.61 10.97 -6.24
N PHE A 43 -5.03 9.97 -6.93
CA PHE A 43 -4.65 10.08 -8.34
C PHE A 43 -5.80 9.93 -9.35
N ARG A 44 -7.06 9.86 -8.89
CA ARG A 44 -8.24 9.58 -9.74
C ARG A 44 -9.30 10.69 -9.72
N GLY A 45 -9.02 11.81 -9.06
CA GLY A 45 -10.02 12.85 -8.73
C GLY A 45 -9.61 14.29 -9.08
N CYS A 46 -8.83 14.48 -10.14
CA CYS A 46 -8.53 15.82 -10.70
C CYS A 46 -8.41 15.72 -12.23
N ARG A 47 -9.53 15.91 -12.94
CA ARG A 47 -9.55 16.15 -14.39
C ARG A 47 -10.58 17.23 -14.77
N ASP A 48 -10.64 18.26 -13.95
CA ASP A 48 -11.45 19.46 -14.16
C ASP A 48 -10.59 20.48 -14.93
N GLU A 49 -10.71 20.43 -16.25
CA GLU A 49 -10.02 21.35 -17.17
C GLU A 49 -10.75 22.69 -17.20
N THR A 50 -10.29 23.69 -16.42
CA THR A 50 -10.37 25.14 -16.74
C THR A 50 -9.69 26.02 -15.69
N SER A 51 -9.23 27.22 -16.11
CA SER A 51 -8.82 28.37 -15.27
C SER A 51 -7.59 28.25 -14.34
N THR A 52 -6.98 27.07 -14.15
CA THR A 52 -6.25 26.77 -12.90
C THR A 52 -4.71 26.60 -12.96
N LYS A 53 -4.01 27.17 -13.97
CA LYS A 53 -2.53 27.03 -14.20
C LYS A 53 -1.67 27.03 -12.92
N SER A 54 -1.72 28.11 -12.12
CA SER A 54 -0.90 28.27 -10.91
C SER A 54 -1.25 27.26 -9.81
N SER A 55 -2.53 26.89 -9.69
CA SER A 55 -2.97 25.86 -8.74
C SER A 55 -2.45 24.47 -9.13
N THR A 56 -2.33 24.17 -10.44
CA THR A 56 -1.82 22.88 -10.92
C THR A 56 -0.34 22.71 -10.59
N SER A 57 0.47 23.75 -10.80
CA SER A 57 1.88 23.76 -10.35
C SER A 57 1.99 23.53 -8.83
N ARG A 58 1.19 24.25 -8.02
CA ARG A 58 1.17 24.09 -6.56
C ARG A 58 0.69 22.70 -6.12
N LYS A 59 -0.31 22.11 -6.78
CA LYS A 59 -0.79 20.74 -6.55
C LYS A 59 0.32 19.72 -6.83
N LEU A 60 1.08 19.89 -7.92
CA LEU A 60 2.21 19.01 -8.26
C LEU A 60 3.34 19.12 -7.23
N GLN A 61 3.74 20.33 -6.83
CA GLN A 61 4.76 20.54 -5.79
C GLN A 61 4.38 19.88 -4.45
N LEU A 62 3.12 20.06 -4.00
CA LEU A 62 2.63 19.41 -2.79
C LEU A 62 2.63 17.88 -2.90
N THR A 63 2.24 17.35 -4.07
CA THR A 63 2.25 15.90 -4.33
C THR A 63 3.68 15.34 -4.32
N LEU A 64 4.64 16.06 -4.90
CA LEU A 64 6.05 15.68 -4.97
C LEU A 64 6.66 15.57 -3.56
N LYS A 65 6.49 16.59 -2.72
CA LYS A 65 6.90 16.54 -1.31
C LYS A 65 6.29 15.35 -0.54
N MET A 66 5.00 15.07 -0.77
CA MET A 66 4.32 13.91 -0.16
C MET A 66 4.81 12.54 -0.69
N LEU A 67 5.54 12.50 -1.81
CA LEU A 67 6.20 11.29 -2.32
C LEU A 67 7.59 11.12 -1.70
N GLU A 68 8.39 12.19 -1.64
CA GLU A 68 9.73 12.19 -1.01
C GLU A 68 9.67 11.77 0.47
N GLU A 69 8.74 12.37 1.25
CA GLU A 69 8.54 12.02 2.66
C GLU A 69 8.18 10.54 2.86
N LYS A 70 7.42 9.96 1.91
CA LYS A 70 7.06 8.53 1.92
C LYS A 70 8.22 7.63 1.50
N GLU A 71 9.00 8.05 0.50
CA GLU A 71 10.16 7.32 0.03
C GLU A 71 11.17 7.16 1.17
N VAL A 72 11.53 8.26 1.84
CA VAL A 72 12.39 8.25 3.03
C VAL A 72 11.81 7.39 4.16
N ALA A 73 10.49 7.40 4.35
CA ALA A 73 9.82 6.54 5.34
C ALA A 73 9.83 5.05 4.97
N LEU A 74 9.86 4.69 3.68
CA LEU A 74 10.00 3.30 3.20
C LEU A 74 11.45 2.84 3.25
N GLN A 75 12.42 3.66 2.82
CA GLN A 75 13.85 3.38 2.94
C GLN A 75 14.24 3.07 4.39
N LYS A 76 13.74 3.87 5.35
CA LYS A 76 13.91 3.60 6.80
C LYS A 76 13.35 2.23 7.22
N LYS A 77 12.19 1.80 6.68
CA LYS A 77 11.62 0.47 6.95
C LYS A 77 12.44 -0.67 6.33
N VAL A 78 12.97 -0.48 5.11
CA VAL A 78 13.91 -1.41 4.47
C VAL A 78 15.15 -1.62 5.36
N SER A 79 15.73 -0.55 5.89
CA SER A 79 16.86 -0.64 6.83
C SER A 79 16.53 -1.38 8.12
N VAL A 80 15.31 -1.23 8.65
CA VAL A 80 14.85 -1.93 9.87
C VAL A 80 14.64 -3.43 9.62
N GLU A 81 13.96 -3.82 8.54
CA GLU A 81 13.78 -5.24 8.22
C GLU A 81 15.10 -5.91 7.81
N LEU A 82 16.07 -5.18 7.24
CA LEU A 82 17.44 -5.67 7.04
C LEU A 82 18.17 -5.96 8.35
N LYS A 83 18.10 -5.06 9.34
CA LYS A 83 18.70 -5.29 10.67
C LYS A 83 18.05 -6.51 11.35
N ARG A 84 16.72 -6.64 11.28
CA ARG A 84 15.98 -7.81 11.78
C ARG A 84 16.35 -9.11 11.07
N ALA A 85 16.48 -9.10 9.74
CA ALA A 85 16.88 -10.28 8.98
C ALA A 85 18.28 -10.77 9.39
N LYS A 86 19.25 -9.85 9.56
CA LYS A 86 20.59 -10.19 10.06
C LYS A 86 20.55 -10.81 11.46
N GLU A 87 19.71 -10.30 12.34
CA GLU A 87 19.56 -10.84 13.70
C GLU A 87 18.92 -12.24 13.71
N PHE A 88 17.85 -12.46 12.95
CA PHE A 88 17.25 -13.79 12.83
C PHE A 88 18.18 -14.82 12.17
N THR A 89 19.11 -14.40 11.30
CA THR A 89 20.18 -15.28 10.79
C THR A 89 21.16 -15.68 11.90
N ARG A 90 21.54 -14.75 12.80
CA ARG A 90 22.38 -15.05 13.98
C ARG A 90 21.71 -16.02 14.94
N THR A 91 20.42 -15.85 15.20
CA THR A 91 19.64 -16.78 16.04
C THR A 91 19.15 -18.02 15.28
N CYS A 92 19.76 -18.34 14.12
CA CYS A 92 19.42 -19.49 13.24
C CYS A 92 17.95 -19.62 12.81
N ASN A 93 17.11 -18.59 12.99
CA ASN A 93 15.68 -18.64 12.70
C ASN A 93 15.40 -18.33 11.22
N LYS A 94 15.67 -19.34 10.38
CA LYS A 94 15.53 -19.29 8.90
C LYS A 94 14.16 -18.77 8.45
N GLN A 95 13.07 -19.12 9.14
CA GLN A 95 11.70 -18.71 8.78
C GLN A 95 11.44 -17.22 9.09
N ALA A 96 11.89 -16.72 10.24
CA ALA A 96 11.77 -15.30 10.59
C ALA A 96 12.65 -14.41 9.68
N ALA A 97 13.87 -14.87 9.37
CA ALA A 97 14.76 -14.21 8.42
C ALA A 97 14.11 -14.12 7.02
N LEU A 98 13.56 -15.23 6.49
CA LEU A 98 12.86 -15.25 5.21
C LEU A 98 11.64 -14.32 5.19
N GLN A 99 10.89 -14.21 6.30
CA GLN A 99 9.75 -13.28 6.38
C GLN A 99 10.20 -11.81 6.33
N CYS A 100 11.31 -11.45 7.00
CA CYS A 100 11.88 -10.10 6.91
C CYS A 100 12.40 -9.79 5.50
N LEU A 101 13.01 -10.76 4.81
CA LEU A 101 13.44 -10.61 3.41
C LEU A 101 12.25 -10.42 2.44
N LYS A 102 11.13 -11.11 2.66
CA LYS A 102 9.89 -10.89 1.90
C LYS A 102 9.31 -9.48 2.12
N ARG A 103 9.32 -8.98 3.36
CA ARG A 103 8.90 -7.59 3.66
C ARG A 103 9.83 -6.54 3.07
N LYS A 104 11.14 -6.76 3.10
CA LYS A 104 12.14 -5.92 2.41
C LYS A 104 11.77 -5.75 0.93
N ARG A 105 11.62 -6.85 0.19
CA ARG A 105 11.25 -6.83 -1.24
C ARG A 105 9.94 -6.08 -1.51
N PHE A 106 8.95 -6.22 -0.63
CA PHE A 106 7.67 -5.51 -0.73
C PHE A 106 7.80 -3.98 -0.52
N TYR A 107 8.70 -3.52 0.35
CA TYR A 107 8.98 -2.08 0.50
C TYR A 107 9.83 -1.54 -0.64
N GLU A 108 10.78 -2.31 -1.17
CA GLU A 108 11.58 -1.93 -2.34
C GLU A 108 10.70 -1.73 -3.58
N SER A 109 9.77 -2.65 -3.86
CA SER A 109 8.84 -2.50 -4.98
C SER A 109 7.87 -1.32 -4.83
N GLN A 110 7.54 -0.90 -3.60
CA GLN A 110 6.81 0.36 -3.38
C GLN A 110 7.68 1.59 -3.67
N ILE A 111 8.98 1.57 -3.35
CA ILE A 111 9.90 2.66 -3.66
C ILE A 111 10.06 2.79 -5.19
N GLU A 112 10.22 1.68 -5.91
CA GLU A 112 10.23 1.65 -7.39
C GLU A 112 8.95 2.26 -8.00
N GLN A 113 7.79 2.02 -7.39
CA GLN A 113 6.54 2.66 -7.78
C GLN A 113 6.52 4.16 -7.47
N LEU A 114 7.05 4.62 -6.31
CA LEU A 114 7.16 6.05 -5.99
C LEU A 114 8.05 6.79 -6.99
N TRP A 115 9.22 6.25 -7.34
CA TRP A 115 10.10 6.78 -8.39
C TRP A 115 9.36 6.90 -9.74
N SER A 116 8.54 5.90 -10.07
CA SER A 116 7.68 5.90 -11.26
C SER A 116 6.56 6.96 -11.22
N PHE A 117 6.15 7.44 -10.03
CA PHE A 117 5.25 8.58 -9.88
C PHE A 117 5.99 9.93 -9.93
N GLN A 118 7.15 10.05 -9.27
CA GLN A 118 8.00 11.26 -9.32
C GLN A 118 8.39 11.60 -10.77
N LEU A 119 8.83 10.62 -11.58
CA LEU A 119 9.22 10.84 -12.98
C LEU A 119 8.08 11.45 -13.83
N ARG A 120 6.84 10.96 -13.66
CA ARG A 120 5.66 11.50 -14.38
C ARG A 120 5.28 12.91 -13.91
N ILE A 121 5.49 13.24 -12.64
CA ILE A 121 5.27 14.59 -12.11
C ILE A 121 6.32 15.56 -12.67
N HIS A 122 7.59 15.16 -12.76
CA HIS A 122 8.64 15.98 -13.35
C HIS A 122 8.42 16.25 -14.84
N ASP A 123 8.02 15.24 -15.62
CA ASP A 123 7.59 15.43 -17.02
C ASP A 123 6.42 16.43 -17.14
N GLN A 124 5.42 16.31 -16.27
CA GLN A 124 4.27 17.24 -16.24
C GLN A 124 4.65 18.66 -15.81
N GLN A 125 5.66 18.83 -14.93
CA GLN A 125 6.23 20.13 -14.56
C GLN A 125 7.00 20.74 -15.74
N HIS A 126 7.88 19.98 -16.39
CA HIS A 126 8.65 20.44 -17.56
C HIS A 126 7.72 20.91 -18.71
N LYS A 127 6.66 20.15 -18.98
CA LYS A 127 5.61 20.51 -19.95
C LYS A 127 4.75 21.72 -19.54
N GLN A 128 4.78 22.14 -18.28
CA GLN A 128 4.18 23.42 -17.85
C GLN A 128 5.14 24.59 -18.05
N SER A 129 6.45 24.40 -17.85
CA SER A 129 7.47 25.43 -18.13
C SER A 129 7.52 25.78 -19.62
N GLN A 130 7.62 24.79 -20.52
CA GLN A 130 7.71 25.05 -21.97
C GLN A 130 6.46 25.75 -22.56
N LYS A 131 5.30 25.68 -21.88
CA LYS A 131 4.09 26.41 -22.25
C LYS A 131 4.12 27.89 -21.87
N HIS A 132 5.12 28.36 -21.13
CA HIS A 132 5.31 29.79 -20.85
C HIS A 132 6.09 30.50 -21.96
N GLU A 133 7.05 29.84 -22.60
CA GLU A 133 7.89 30.44 -23.65
C GLU A 133 7.16 30.55 -25.00
N ASN A 134 6.24 29.64 -25.28
CA ASN A 134 5.49 29.58 -26.55
C ASN A 134 4.16 30.36 -26.50
N GLY A 135 3.87 31.09 -25.42
CA GLY A 135 2.58 31.76 -25.20
C GLY A 135 2.52 33.22 -25.65
N ASP A 136 3.67 33.91 -25.68
CA ASP A 136 3.73 35.38 -25.86
C ASP A 136 3.97 35.83 -27.31
N ALA A 137 4.05 34.87 -28.26
CA ALA A 137 4.37 35.13 -29.67
C ALA A 137 3.18 35.60 -30.53
N ASP A 138 1.93 35.34 -30.10
CA ASP A 138 0.70 35.64 -30.87
C ASP A 138 0.10 37.04 -30.52
N GLY A 139 0.95 37.93 -30.02
CA GLY A 139 0.56 39.22 -29.42
C GLY A 139 0.76 40.46 -30.29
N CYS A 140 1.24 40.33 -31.54
CA CYS A 140 1.64 41.50 -32.33
C CYS A 140 1.43 41.37 -33.85
N ASN A 141 0.17 41.25 -34.30
CA ASN A 141 -0.20 41.75 -35.62
C ASN A 141 -1.62 42.38 -35.63
N LYS A 142 -1.70 43.64 -35.20
CA LYS A 142 -2.90 44.48 -35.41
C LYS A 142 -2.54 45.98 -35.48
N ARG A 143 -1.69 46.28 -36.46
CA ARG A 143 -1.39 47.57 -37.10
C ARG A 143 -0.70 47.18 -38.41
N GLU A 144 -1.09 47.68 -39.58
CA GLU A 144 -1.97 48.82 -39.89
C GLU A 144 -3.22 48.39 -40.70
#